data_AF-A0A916X2A1-F1
#
_entry.id   AF-A0A916X2A1-F1
#
_cell.length_a   1.000
_cell.length_b   1.000
_cell.length_c   1.000
_cell.angle_alpha   90.00
_cell.angle_beta   90.00
_cell.angle_gamma   90.00
#
_symmetry.space_group_name_H-M   'P 1'
#
loop_
_entity.id
_entity.type
_entity.pdbx_description
1 polymer ?
#
loop_
_entity_poly.entity_id
_entity_poly.type
_entity_poly.pdbx_seq_one_letter_code
_entity_poly.pdbx_strand_id
1 'polypeptide(L)'
;MFFLVRTAFWLTLVLMLIPLFGSGPDGESRDPIDPVAAYFAAQAAVSDVTGFCDRNPAACETGGEALAALGAQARDGARIVYQFLDQKVGETDGQALPKPELPLAETDPFLVTGSTQAAPGTLALDPLPMPGQAYDQIVSQPETPVGPVPRSKPRSG
;
A
#
# COMPACT_ATOMS: atom_id res chain seq x y z
N MET A 1 -10.22 -13.57 -1.21
CA MET A 1 -9.79 -12.99 0.08
C MET A 1 -8.33 -13.31 0.47
N PHE A 2 -7.66 -14.32 -0.09
CA PHE A 2 -6.28 -14.66 0.29
C PHE A 2 -5.17 -13.78 -0.30
N PHE A 3 -5.49 -12.84 -1.21
CA PHE A 3 -4.49 -11.98 -1.86
C PHE A 3 -3.83 -11.00 -0.88
N LEU A 4 -4.61 -10.37 0.01
CA LEU A 4 -4.08 -9.41 1.00
C LEU A 4 -3.23 -10.11 2.06
N VAL A 5 -3.66 -11.29 2.55
CA VAL A 5 -2.87 -12.09 3.50
C VAL A 5 -1.57 -12.57 2.84
N ARG A 6 -1.65 -13.01 1.58
CA ARG A 6 -0.48 -13.43 0.82
C ARG A 6 0.49 -12.25 0.61
N THR A 7 0.02 -11.09 0.16
CA THR A 7 0.86 -9.90 -0.06
C THR A 7 1.45 -9.35 1.22
N ALA A 8 0.68 -9.22 2.31
CA ALA A 8 1.18 -8.78 3.61
C ALA A 8 2.22 -9.75 4.19
N PHE A 9 2.01 -11.06 4.04
CA PHE A 9 3.00 -12.08 4.40
C PHE A 9 4.27 -11.93 3.57
N TRP A 10 4.15 -11.80 2.24
CA TRP A 10 5.31 -11.62 1.36
C TRP A 10 6.06 -10.34 1.65
N LEU A 11 5.37 -9.21 1.89
CA LEU A 11 6.03 -7.94 2.22
C LEU A 11 6.77 -8.03 3.56
N THR A 12 6.14 -8.58 4.59
CA THR A 12 6.80 -8.78 5.90
C THR A 12 8.01 -9.71 5.78
N LEU A 13 7.87 -10.82 5.03
CA LEU A 13 8.97 -11.75 4.77
C LEU A 13 10.12 -11.03 4.07
N VAL A 14 9.84 -10.27 3.01
CA VAL A 14 10.84 -9.50 2.28
C VAL A 14 11.50 -8.46 3.18
N LEU A 15 10.73 -7.70 3.97
CA LEU A 15 11.27 -6.70 4.91
C LEU A 15 12.17 -7.33 5.97
N MET A 16 11.85 -8.53 6.45
CA MET A 16 12.72 -9.27 7.37
C MET A 16 13.97 -9.80 6.67
N LEU A 17 13.87 -10.16 5.40
CA LEU A 17 14.91 -10.82 4.63
C LEU A 17 15.91 -9.81 4.02
N ILE A 18 15.50 -8.57 3.76
CA ILE A 18 16.35 -7.46 3.29
C ILE A 18 17.55 -7.25 4.24
N PRO A 19 17.37 -7.11 5.57
CA PRO A 19 18.48 -7.05 6.53
C PRO A 19 19.41 -8.27 6.54
N LEU A 20 18.95 -9.44 6.07
CA LEU A 20 19.76 -10.66 6.06
C LEU A 20 20.63 -10.77 4.80
N PHE A 21 20.16 -10.25 3.66
CA PHE A 21 20.90 -10.30 2.38
C PHE A 21 21.60 -9.00 1.99
N GLY A 22 21.31 -7.89 2.67
CA GLY A 22 21.92 -6.58 2.41
C GLY A 22 23.29 -6.37 3.05
N SER A 23 24.09 -7.41 3.27
CA SER A 23 25.51 -7.28 3.65
C SER A 23 26.35 -7.40 2.38
N GLY A 24 26.93 -6.29 1.93
CA GLY A 24 27.92 -6.31 0.85
C GLY A 24 29.12 -7.21 1.20
N PRO A 25 29.93 -7.62 0.21
CA PRO A 25 31.07 -8.52 0.40
C PRO A 25 32.21 -7.97 1.28
N ASP A 26 32.03 -6.78 1.84
CA ASP A 26 33.02 -6.08 2.64
C ASP A 26 32.32 -5.78 3.96
N GLY A 27 32.86 -6.27 5.07
CA GLY A 27 32.33 -6.08 6.43
C GLY A 27 32.38 -4.63 6.93
N GLU A 28 32.10 -3.67 6.06
CA GLU A 28 31.83 -2.28 6.40
C GLU A 28 30.59 -2.27 7.30
N SER A 29 30.78 -1.73 8.49
CA SER A 29 29.74 -1.61 9.50
C SER A 29 28.54 -0.91 8.86
N ARG A 30 27.35 -1.51 8.98
CA ARG A 30 26.10 -0.89 8.51
C ARG A 30 26.03 0.52 9.07
N ASP A 31 26.18 1.52 8.22
CA ASP A 31 25.94 2.90 8.63
C ASP A 31 24.51 2.95 9.19
N PRO A 32 24.34 3.48 10.41
CA PRO A 32 23.02 3.57 11.01
C PRO A 32 22.13 4.38 10.07
N ILE A 33 21.01 3.79 9.63
CA ILE A 33 20.03 4.49 8.81
C ILE A 33 19.54 5.69 9.60
N ASP A 34 19.86 6.89 9.13
CA ASP A 34 19.41 8.13 9.76
C ASP A 34 17.89 8.27 9.55
N PRO A 35 17.08 8.22 10.63
CA PRO A 35 15.62 8.37 10.52
C PRO A 35 15.23 9.73 9.93
N VAL A 36 16.06 10.76 10.11
CA VAL A 36 15.82 12.09 9.56
C VAL A 36 16.00 12.07 8.03
N ALA A 37 17.09 11.49 7.54
CA ALA A 37 17.31 11.28 6.10
C ALA A 37 16.18 10.44 5.46
N ALA A 38 15.73 9.38 6.15
CA ALA A 38 14.62 8.55 5.67
C ALA A 38 13.30 9.33 5.55
N TYR A 39 13.01 10.23 6.51
CA TYR A 39 11.84 11.10 6.44
C TYR A 39 11.91 12.05 5.24
N PHE A 40 13.06 12.68 4.99
CA PHE A 40 13.24 13.56 3.83
C PHE A 40 13.14 12.79 2.51
N ALA A 41 13.67 11.58 2.43
CA ALA A 41 13.51 10.72 1.25
C ALA A 41 12.04 10.36 1.00
N ALA A 42 11.28 10.04 2.04
CA ALA A 42 9.84 9.79 1.91
C ALA A 42 9.08 11.04 1.43
N GLN A 43 9.41 12.22 1.95
CA GLN A 43 8.82 13.49 1.50
C GLN A 43 9.14 13.77 0.03
N ALA A 44 10.38 13.48 -0.41
CA ALA A 44 10.75 13.59 -1.82
C ALA A 44 9.91 12.67 -2.71
N ALA A 45 9.69 11.42 -2.29
CA ALA A 45 8.82 10.50 -3.02
C ALA A 45 7.36 11.01 -3.11
N VAL A 46 6.83 11.63 -2.04
CA VAL A 46 5.50 12.28 -2.08
C VAL A 46 5.48 13.42 -3.09
N SER A 47 6.55 14.23 -3.16
CA SER A 47 6.67 15.29 -4.18
C SER A 47 6.74 14.75 -5.61
N ASP A 48 7.23 13.53 -5.83
CA ASP A 48 7.20 12.92 -7.16
C ASP A 48 5.80 12.45 -7.54
N VAL A 49 5.02 11.97 -6.55
CA VAL A 49 3.62 11.58 -6.75
C VAL A 49 2.78 12.79 -7.16
N THR A 50 3.01 13.97 -6.57
CA THR A 50 2.27 15.17 -6.98
C THR A 50 2.54 15.52 -8.45
N GLY A 51 3.80 15.44 -8.90
CA GLY A 51 4.14 15.60 -10.31
C GLY A 51 3.58 14.51 -11.23
N PHE A 52 3.33 13.30 -10.73
CA PHE A 52 2.60 12.25 -11.46
C PHE A 52 1.11 12.60 -11.62
N CYS A 53 0.50 13.17 -10.58
CA CYS A 53 -0.90 13.60 -10.62
C CYS A 53 -1.14 14.71 -11.64
N ASP A 54 -0.21 15.65 -11.80
CA ASP A 54 -0.29 16.68 -12.84
C ASP A 54 -0.37 16.09 -14.25
N ARG A 55 0.26 14.92 -14.47
CA ARG A 55 0.25 14.22 -15.76
C ARG A 55 -0.93 13.27 -15.92
N ASN A 56 -1.49 12.75 -14.82
CA ASN A 56 -2.56 11.74 -14.82
C ASN A 56 -3.62 12.05 -13.75
N PRO A 57 -4.49 13.06 -13.97
CA PRO A 57 -5.43 13.52 -12.95
C PRO A 57 -6.47 12.46 -12.57
N ALA A 58 -6.97 11.69 -13.55
CA ALA A 58 -7.96 10.63 -13.30
C ALA A 58 -7.46 9.55 -12.34
N ALA A 59 -6.16 9.20 -12.40
CA ALA A 59 -5.58 8.20 -11.50
C ALA A 59 -5.52 8.71 -10.05
N CYS A 60 -5.25 10.00 -9.86
CA CYS A 60 -5.19 10.60 -8.53
C CYS A 60 -6.57 10.91 -7.95
N GLU A 61 -7.59 11.17 -8.76
CA GLU A 61 -8.97 11.31 -8.30
C GLU A 61 -9.50 9.99 -7.72
N THR A 62 -9.47 8.92 -8.52
CA THR A 62 -9.91 7.59 -8.06
C THR A 62 -9.02 7.05 -6.92
N GLY A 63 -7.71 7.27 -7.01
CA GLY A 63 -6.77 6.86 -5.95
C GLY A 63 -6.97 7.65 -4.66
N GLY A 64 -7.28 8.95 -4.76
CA GLY A 64 -7.52 9.84 -3.64
C GLY A 64 -8.74 9.44 -2.81
N GLU A 65 -9.84 9.04 -3.45
CA GLU A 65 -11.03 8.52 -2.77
C GLU A 65 -10.73 7.24 -1.99
N ALA A 66 -9.99 6.30 -2.60
CA ALA A 66 -9.57 5.06 -1.95
C ALA A 66 -8.64 5.33 -0.76
N LEU A 67 -7.65 6.22 -0.93
CA LEU A 67 -6.73 6.60 0.14
C LEU A 67 -7.42 7.36 1.27
N ALA A 68 -8.44 8.18 0.99
CA ALA A 68 -9.21 8.89 2.00
C ALA A 68 -9.98 7.92 2.91
N ALA A 69 -10.64 6.92 2.31
CA ALA A 69 -11.35 5.88 3.06
C ALA A 69 -10.40 5.05 3.95
N LEU A 70 -9.27 4.63 3.39
CA LEU A 70 -8.24 3.89 4.14
C LEU A 70 -7.58 4.76 5.22
N GLY A 71 -7.34 6.04 4.93
CA GLY A 71 -6.69 6.99 5.83
C GLY A 71 -7.53 7.30 7.07
N ALA A 72 -8.86 7.35 6.95
CA ALA A 72 -9.76 7.50 8.09
C ALA A 72 -9.58 6.33 9.08
N GLN A 73 -9.67 5.10 8.59
CA GLN A 73 -9.48 3.91 9.42
C GLN A 73 -8.04 3.81 9.99
N ALA A 74 -7.03 4.20 9.21
CA ALA A 74 -5.65 4.22 9.67
C ALA A 74 -5.43 5.19 10.85
N ARG A 75 -6.11 6.35 10.86
CA ARG A 75 -6.06 7.30 11.99
C ARG A 75 -6.68 6.73 13.26
N ASP A 76 -7.81 6.04 13.12
CA ASP A 76 -8.46 5.37 14.26
C ASP A 76 -7.56 4.27 14.83
N GLY A 77 -6.94 3.46 13.96
CA GLY A 77 -5.97 2.44 14.36
C GLY A 77 -4.73 3.05 15.04
N ALA A 78 -4.19 4.14 14.49
CA ALA A 78 -3.05 4.84 15.08
C ALA A 78 -3.40 5.36 16.49
N ARG A 79 -4.60 5.91 16.69
CA ARG A 79 -5.06 6.38 18.01
C ARG A 79 -5.05 5.26 19.04
N ILE A 80 -5.54 4.06 18.69
CA ILE A 80 -5.57 2.90 19.60
C ILE A 80 -4.14 2.51 19.99
N VAL A 81 -3.23 2.41 19.01
CA VAL A 81 -1.82 2.08 19.27
C VAL A 81 -1.15 3.14 20.14
N TYR A 82 -1.38 4.43 19.86
CA TYR A 82 -0.81 5.50 20.68
C TYR A 82 -1.32 5.48 22.12
N GLN A 83 -2.62 5.25 22.33
CA GLN A 83 -3.17 5.13 23.69
C GLN A 83 -2.58 3.94 24.45
N PHE A 84 -2.31 2.83 23.77
CA PHE A 84 -1.66 1.67 24.38
C PHE A 84 -0.20 1.97 24.73
N LEU A 85 0.54 2.63 23.82
CA LEU A 85 1.93 3.04 24.07
C LEU A 85 2.01 4.05 25.21
N ASP A 86 1.11 5.03 25.27
CA ASP A 86 1.08 6.05 26.33
C ASP A 86 0.85 5.40 27.71
N GLN A 87 -0.08 4.45 27.82
CA GLN A 87 -0.29 3.65 29.04
C GLN A 87 0.95 2.84 29.44
N LYS A 88 1.67 2.26 28.47
CA LYS A 88 2.86 1.42 28.76
C LYS A 88 4.11 2.24 29.07
N VAL A 89 4.32 3.33 28.35
CA VAL A 89 5.49 4.21 28.51
C VAL A 89 5.35 5.06 29.77
N GLY A 90 4.13 5.49 30.13
CA GLY A 90 3.85 6.18 31.39
C GLY A 90 4.01 5.30 32.65
N GLU A 91 3.98 3.98 32.49
CA GLU A 91 4.06 3.01 33.59
C GLU A 91 5.41 2.26 33.62
N THR A 92 6.33 2.58 32.69
CA THR A 92 7.69 2.02 32.66
C THR A 92 8.63 2.78 33.60
N ASP A 93 8.29 2.76 34.89
CA ASP A 93 9.28 2.76 35.98
C ASP A 93 9.15 1.40 36.69
N GLY A 94 9.54 0.34 35.98
CA GLY A 94 9.74 -0.99 36.54
C GLY A 94 8.84 -2.08 35.99
N GLN A 95 9.49 -3.19 35.63
CA GLN A 95 8.97 -4.52 35.33
C GLN A 95 8.74 -4.86 33.85
N ALA A 96 9.16 -6.08 33.53
CA ALA A 96 9.39 -6.66 32.22
C ALA A 96 8.20 -6.56 31.25
N LEU A 97 8.53 -6.35 29.96
CA LEU A 97 7.59 -6.42 28.84
C LEU A 97 6.69 -7.67 28.92
N PRO A 98 5.36 -7.54 28.99
CA PRO A 98 4.50 -8.68 28.78
C PRO A 98 4.60 -9.13 27.31
N LYS A 99 4.78 -10.43 27.14
CA LYS A 99 4.74 -11.15 25.86
C LYS A 99 3.45 -10.75 25.11
N PRO A 100 3.47 -10.58 23.78
CA PRO A 100 2.24 -10.39 23.02
C PRO A 100 1.46 -11.71 23.04
N GLU A 101 0.66 -11.92 24.07
CA GLU A 101 -0.49 -12.81 24.00
C GLU A 101 -1.55 -12.06 23.21
N LEU A 102 -1.55 -12.34 21.90
CA LEU A 102 -2.74 -12.19 21.07
C LEU A 102 -3.93 -12.70 21.90
N PRO A 103 -4.95 -11.89 22.18
CA PRO A 103 -6.21 -12.43 22.59
C PRO A 103 -6.68 -13.30 21.42
N LEU A 104 -6.57 -14.62 21.57
CA LEU A 104 -7.45 -15.54 20.88
C LEU A 104 -8.85 -15.20 21.39
N ALA A 105 -9.45 -14.17 20.78
CA ALA A 105 -10.84 -13.85 20.95
C ALA A 105 -11.60 -15.10 20.51
N GLU A 106 -12.18 -15.73 21.50
CA GLU A 106 -13.10 -16.84 21.40
C GLU A 106 -14.12 -16.55 20.28
N THR A 107 -14.35 -17.56 19.45
CA THR A 107 -15.17 -17.47 18.25
C THR A 107 -16.63 -17.28 18.65
N ASP A 108 -17.10 -16.04 18.73
CA ASP A 108 -18.53 -15.76 18.75
C ASP A 108 -19.05 -15.80 17.29
N PRO A 109 -19.96 -16.72 16.93
CA PRO A 109 -20.46 -16.86 15.57
C PRO A 109 -21.53 -15.80 15.27
N PHE A 110 -21.18 -14.51 15.34
CA PHE A 110 -21.95 -13.44 14.70
C PHE A 110 -21.13 -12.13 14.62
N LEU A 111 -20.00 -12.16 13.90
CA LEU A 111 -19.43 -10.93 13.34
C LEU A 111 -19.69 -10.93 11.85
N VAL A 112 -20.83 -10.35 11.46
CA VAL A 112 -21.12 -9.95 10.09
C VAL A 112 -20.21 -8.77 9.74
N THR A 113 -18.95 -9.07 9.41
CA THR A 113 -18.09 -8.14 8.67
C THR A 113 -18.36 -8.37 7.19
N GLY A 114 -19.36 -7.66 6.66
CA GLY A 114 -19.67 -7.70 5.23
C GLY A 114 -21.14 -7.43 4.94
N SER A 115 -21.58 -6.18 5.08
CA SER A 115 -22.71 -5.73 4.26
C SER A 115 -22.62 -4.22 4.02
N THR A 116 -22.26 -3.86 2.79
CA THR A 116 -22.74 -2.63 2.20
C THR A 116 -24.26 -2.80 2.02
N GLN A 117 -25.05 -2.13 2.86
CA GLN A 117 -26.48 -1.97 2.58
C GLN A 117 -26.64 -0.84 1.57
N ALA A 118 -27.02 -1.19 0.34
CA ALA A 118 -27.75 -0.30 -0.55
C ALA A 118 -29.11 -0.94 -0.84
N ALA A 119 -30.16 -0.13 -0.70
CA ALA A 119 -31.58 -0.46 -0.59
C ALA A 119 -32.21 -1.25 -1.76
N PRO A 120 -33.40 -1.88 -1.58
CA PRO A 120 -34.06 -2.68 -2.60
C PRO A 120 -34.71 -1.80 -3.67
N GLY A 121 -34.04 -1.62 -4.80
CA GLY A 121 -34.65 -1.20 -6.05
C GLY A 121 -34.90 -2.45 -6.91
N THR A 122 -36.16 -2.81 -7.10
CA THR A 122 -36.63 -3.83 -8.05
C THR A 122 -36.05 -3.57 -9.44
N LEU A 123 -35.19 -4.47 -9.93
CA LEU A 123 -34.95 -4.63 -11.37
C LEU A 123 -34.95 -6.11 -11.70
N ALA A 124 -35.78 -6.43 -12.68
CA ALA A 124 -36.07 -7.77 -13.17
C ALA A 124 -34.80 -8.54 -13.55
N LEU A 125 -34.88 -9.86 -13.38
CA LEU A 125 -33.93 -10.82 -13.94
C LEU A 125 -34.06 -10.81 -15.48
N ASP A 126 -33.25 -9.98 -16.15
CA ASP A 126 -32.90 -10.21 -17.54
C ASP A 126 -31.57 -11.00 -17.59
N PRO A 127 -31.51 -12.13 -18.29
CA PRO A 127 -30.27 -12.88 -18.46
C PRO A 127 -29.46 -12.37 -19.67
N LEU A 128 -28.12 -12.44 -19.53
CA LEU A 128 -27.03 -12.45 -20.55
C LEU A 128 -26.35 -11.10 -20.91
N PRO A 129 -25.07 -11.05 -21.40
CA PRO A 129 -24.08 -12.11 -21.68
C PRO A 129 -22.68 -11.90 -21.02
N MET A 130 -21.81 -12.92 -21.14
CA MET A 130 -20.43 -13.01 -20.59
C MET A 130 -19.43 -11.97 -21.14
N PRO A 131 -18.51 -11.41 -20.33
CA PRO A 131 -17.50 -10.45 -20.80
C PRO A 131 -16.25 -11.20 -21.28
N GLY A 132 -16.37 -11.88 -22.43
CA GLY A 132 -15.28 -12.62 -23.05
C GLY A 132 -14.81 -12.06 -24.39
N GLN A 133 -15.21 -10.85 -24.78
CA GLN A 133 -14.99 -10.34 -26.15
C GLN A 133 -14.40 -8.92 -26.23
N ALA A 134 -14.06 -8.30 -25.11
CA ALA A 134 -13.48 -6.94 -25.12
C ALA A 134 -11.95 -6.92 -25.33
N TYR A 135 -11.26 -8.06 -25.27
CA TYR A 135 -9.80 -8.11 -25.46
C TYR A 135 -9.39 -7.98 -26.94
N ASP A 136 -10.24 -8.41 -27.88
CA ASP A 136 -9.87 -8.45 -29.30
C ASP A 136 -9.92 -7.06 -29.97
N GLN A 137 -10.68 -6.11 -29.41
CA GLN A 137 -10.80 -4.76 -29.98
C GLN A 137 -9.66 -3.81 -29.58
N ILE A 138 -8.91 -4.10 -28.50
CA ILE A 138 -7.81 -3.23 -28.05
C ILE A 138 -6.55 -3.44 -28.92
N VAL A 139 -6.43 -4.60 -29.60
CA VAL A 139 -5.29 -4.92 -30.47
C VAL A 139 -5.37 -4.21 -31.84
N SER A 140 -6.52 -3.63 -32.21
CA SER A 140 -6.72 -2.96 -33.50
C SER A 140 -6.52 -1.43 -33.50
N GLN A 141 -5.66 -0.89 -32.63
CA GLN A 141 -5.17 0.48 -32.91
C GLN A 141 -4.20 0.43 -34.10
N PRO A 142 -4.33 1.32 -35.10
CA PRO A 142 -3.33 1.42 -36.16
C PRO A 142 -2.00 1.82 -35.53
N GLU A 143 -0.97 1.04 -35.80
CA GLU A 143 0.40 1.31 -35.36
C GLU A 143 0.78 2.74 -35.74
N THR A 144 0.95 3.60 -34.74
CA THR A 144 1.59 4.91 -34.95
C THR A 144 3.01 4.64 -35.48
N PRO A 145 3.42 5.21 -36.63
CA PRO A 145 4.78 5.04 -37.12
C PRO A 145 5.75 5.52 -36.04
N VAL A 146 6.54 4.59 -35.52
CA VAL A 146 7.65 4.89 -34.61
C VAL A 146 8.62 5.78 -35.41
N GLY A 147 8.48 7.09 -35.24
CA GLY A 147 9.44 8.06 -35.75
C GLY A 147 10.80 7.88 -35.07
N PRO A 148 11.91 8.27 -35.71
CA PRO A 148 13.23 8.12 -35.14
C PRO A 148 13.33 8.83 -33.79
N VAL A 149 13.70 8.08 -32.76
CA VAL A 149 13.91 8.57 -31.39
C VAL A 149 14.95 9.70 -31.41
N PRO A 150 14.68 10.88 -30.79
CA PRO A 150 15.67 11.95 -30.71
C PRO A 150 16.89 11.46 -29.93
N ARG A 151 18.03 11.32 -30.63
CA ARG A 151 19.30 10.97 -30.00
C ARG A 151 19.79 12.16 -29.19
N SER A 152 19.96 11.99 -27.88
CA SER A 152 20.59 13.00 -27.02
C SER A 152 22.02 13.26 -27.52
N LYS A 153 22.33 14.53 -27.77
CA LYS A 153 23.65 14.97 -28.22
C LYS A 153 24.64 14.78 -27.07
N PRO A 154 25.82 14.16 -27.29
CA PRO A 154 26.82 14.07 -26.23
C PRO A 154 27.28 15.47 -25.87
N ARG A 155 27.19 15.82 -24.58
CA ARG A 155 27.72 17.04 -24.00
C ARG A 155 29.25 16.91 -24.02
N SER A 156 29.90 17.48 -25.02
CA SER A 156 31.35 17.67 -25.04
C SER A 156 31.73 18.73 -24.02
N GLY A 157 32.36 18.29 -22.93
CA GLY A 157 33.05 19.09 -21.93
C GLY A 157 34.25 18.29 -21.44
#